data_AF-A0A150ILR6-F1
#
_entry.id   AF-A0A150ILR6-F1
#
_cell.length_a   1.000
_cell.length_b   1.000
_cell.length_c   1.000
_cell.angle_alpha   90.00
_cell.angle_beta   90.00
_cell.angle_gamma   90.00
#
_symmetry.space_group_name_H-M   'P 1'
#
loop_
_entity.id
_entity.type
_entity.pdbx_description
1 polymer ?
#
loop_
_entity_poly.entity_id
_entity_poly.type
_entity_poly.pdbx_seq_one_letter_code
_entity_poly.pdbx_strand_id
1 'polypeptide(L)' 'MDEDGVYIVSCPQLKGCHSYGKTIEETMENIKEAIELCLEDQNPNDLNKFIGFRELELLQ' A
#
# COMPACT_ATOMS: atom_id res chain seq x y z
N MET A 1 0.86 6.35 -16.50
CA MET A 1 0.15 5.09 -16.78
C MET A 1 1.23 4.05 -16.86
N ASP A 2 1.11 3.01 -16.02
CA ASP A 2 1.99 1.84 -16.10
C ASP A 2 1.80 1.11 -17.44
N GLU A 3 2.74 0.23 -17.76
CA GLU A 3 2.77 -0.53 -19.03
C GLU A 3 1.47 -1.33 -19.29
N ASP A 4 0.72 -1.63 -18.23
CA ASP A 4 -0.59 -2.32 -18.25
C ASP A 4 -1.81 -1.37 -18.33
N GLY A 5 -1.61 -0.07 -18.49
CA GLY A 5 -2.71 0.91 -18.61
C GLY A 5 -3.43 1.23 -17.29
N VAL A 6 -2.81 0.93 -16.16
CA VAL A 6 -3.30 1.26 -14.82
C VAL A 6 -2.72 2.59 -14.32
N TYR A 7 -3.53 3.29 -13.52
CA TYR A 7 -3.12 4.44 -12.73
C TYR A 7 -2.60 3.95 -11.40
N ILE A 8 -1.49 4.54 -10.95
CA ILE A 8 -0.93 4.32 -9.62
C ILE A 8 -0.94 5.64 -8.88
N VAL A 9 -1.47 5.64 -7.67
CA VAL A 9 -1.45 6.80 -6.77
C VAL A 9 -0.77 6.45 -5.47
N SER A 10 -0.16 7.45 -4.85
CA SER A 10 0.62 7.30 -3.63
C SER A 10 0.28 8.44 -2.68
N CYS A 11 0.05 8.13 -1.40
CA CYS A 11 -0.14 9.17 -0.39
C CYS A 11 1.20 9.53 0.24
N PRO A 12 1.79 10.71 -0.01
CA PRO A 12 3.12 11.05 0.50
C PRO A 12 3.17 11.18 2.03
N GLN A 13 2.02 11.39 2.68
CA GLN A 13 1.91 11.49 4.14
C GLN A 13 1.93 10.11 4.83
N LEU A 14 1.58 9.04 4.10
CA LEU A 14 1.55 7.68 4.63
C LEU A 14 2.57 6.82 3.89
N LYS A 15 3.70 6.53 4.55
CA LYS A 15 4.76 5.70 3.97
C LYS A 15 4.21 4.32 3.60
N GLY A 16 4.39 3.95 2.33
CA GLY A 16 3.96 2.65 1.79
C GLY A 16 2.48 2.58 1.39
N CYS A 17 1.72 3.68 1.51
CA CYS A 17 0.34 3.73 1.07
C CYS A 17 0.28 4.03 -0.44
N HIS A 18 0.05 2.98 -1.22
CA HIS A 18 -0.08 3.02 -2.66
C HIS A 18 -1.35 2.29 -3.08
N SER A 19 -2.00 2.79 -4.12
CA SER A 19 -3.17 2.14 -4.71
C SER A 19 -3.13 2.23 -6.22
N TYR A 20 -3.84 1.31 -6.87
CA TYR A 20 -3.87 1.18 -8.32
C TYR A 20 -5.31 0.97 -8.82
N GLY A 21 -5.57 1.36 -10.06
CA GLY A 21 -6.88 1.22 -10.69
C GLY A 21 -6.84 1.54 -12.19
N LYS A 22 -7.89 1.18 -12.92
CA LYS A 22 -7.98 1.38 -14.38
C LYS A 22 -8.42 2.80 -14.73
N THR A 23 -9.11 3.47 -13.82
CA THR A 23 -9.50 4.89 -13.96
C THR A 23 -8.98 5.72 -12.80
N ILE A 24 -8.91 7.04 -13.01
CA ILE A 24 -8.53 7.99 -11.96
C ILE A 24 -9.54 7.92 -10.80
N GLU A 25 -10.83 7.86 -11.09
CA GLU A 25 -11.90 7.82 -10.09
C GLU A 25 -11.78 6.59 -9.19
N GLU A 26 -11.66 5.40 -9.79
CA GLU A 26 -11.48 4.13 -9.08
C GLU A 26 -10.23 4.18 -8.19
N THR A 27 -9.12 4.66 -8.75
CA THR A 27 -7.86 4.72 -8.02
C THR A 27 -7.92 5.70 -6.84
N MET A 28 -8.68 6.80 -6.99
CA MET A 28 -8.90 7.79 -5.94
C MET A 28 -9.86 7.31 -4.85
N GLU A 29 -10.82 6.45 -5.17
CA GLU A 29 -11.66 5.77 -4.15
C GLU A 29 -10.81 4.77 -3.38
N ASN A 30 -10.07 3.89 -4.09
CA ASN A 30 -9.25 2.86 -3.47
C ASN A 30 -8.19 3.44 -2.51
N ILE A 31 -7.52 4.55 -2.88
CA ILE A 31 -6.52 5.17 -2.00
C ILE A 31 -7.16 5.83 -0.77
N LYS A 32 -8.40 6.34 -0.88
CA LYS A 32 -9.09 6.92 0.29
C LYS A 32 -9.41 5.85 1.32
N GLU A 33 -9.95 4.72 0.89
CA GLU A 33 -10.22 3.58 1.78
C GLU A 33 -8.92 3.09 2.44
N ALA A 34 -7.84 2.97 1.67
CA ALA A 34 -6.53 2.60 2.22
C ALA A 34 -6.01 3.61 3.25
N ILE A 35 -6.19 4.91 3.01
CA ILE A 35 -5.81 5.97 3.96
C ILE A 35 -6.62 5.86 5.25
N GLU A 36 -7.94 5.67 5.16
CA GLU A 36 -8.82 5.55 6.32
C GLU A 36 -8.40 4.34 7.19
N LEU A 37 -8.20 3.18 6.57
CA LEU A 37 -7.71 1.98 7.27
C LEU A 37 -6.34 2.21 7.94
N CYS A 38 -5.40 2.87 7.26
CA CYS A 38 -4.10 3.19 7.83
C CYS A 38 -4.17 4.17 9.02
N LEU A 39 -5.18 5.04 9.06
CA LEU A 39 -5.38 5.96 10.18
C LEU A 39 -6.04 5.28 11.37
N GLU A 40 -6.93 4.32 11.13
CA GLU A 40 -7.54 3.49 12.17
C GLU A 40 -6.52 2.55 12.84
N ASP A 41 -5.60 1.98 12.06
CA ASP A 41 -4.60 1.02 12.54
C ASP A 41 -3.33 1.67 13.11
N GLN A 42 -3.25 3.00 13.18
CA GLN A 42 -2.08 3.71 13.71
C GLN A 42 -2.00 3.59 15.24
N ASN A 43 -1.48 2.46 15.73
CA ASN A 43 -1.09 2.29 17.12
C ASN A 43 0.36 2.76 17.31
N PRO A 44 0.62 3.79 18.15
CA PRO A 44 1.98 4.31 18.37
C PRO A 44 2.97 3.28 18.94
N ASN A 45 2.51 2.13 19.40
CA ASN A 45 3.35 1.06 19.93
C ASN A 45 3.96 0.12 18.85
N ASP A 46 3.56 0.20 17.58
CA ASP A 46 4.00 -0.75 16.54
C ASP A 46 5.34 -0.39 15.85
N LEU A 47 5.98 0.73 16.21
CA LEU A 47 7.17 1.25 15.53
C LEU A 47 8.41 0.33 15.57
N ASN A 48 8.42 -0.75 16.36
CA ASN A 48 9.55 -1.68 16.48
C ASN A 48 9.13 -3.16 16.56
N LYS A 49 8.01 -3.53 15.94
CA LYS A 49 7.51 -4.91 15.98
C LYS A 49 8.23 -5.78 14.97
N PHE A 50 8.97 -6.78 15.44
CA PHE A 50 9.52 -7.83 14.58
C PHE A 50 8.39 -8.76 14.10
N ILE A 51 8.17 -8.84 12.79
CA ILE A 51 7.08 -9.63 12.18
C ILE A 51 7.52 -11.06 11.85
N GLY A 52 8.80 -11.29 11.53
CA GLY A 52 9.33 -12.62 11.22
C GLY A 52 10.42 -12.60 10.15
N PHE A 53 10.94 -13.79 9.84
CA PHE A 53 11.81 -14.03 8.68
C PHE A 53 11.21 -15.16 7.84
N ARG A 54 11.45 -15.14 6.53
CA ARG A 54 11.05 -16.21 5.60
C ARG A 54 12.28 -16.70 4.85
N GLU A 55 12.50 -18.00 4.87
CA GLU A 55 13.52 -18.65 4.06
C GLU A 55 12.97 -18.84 2.64
N LEU A 56 13.72 -18.39 1.64
CA LEU A 56 13.37 -18.51 0.22
C LEU A 56 14.36 -19.47 -0.42
N GLU A 57 13.88 -20.64 -0.84
CA GLU A 57 14.63 -21.54 -1.70
C GLU A 57 14.40 -21.11 -3.15
N LEU A 58 15.47 -20.67 -3.82
CA LEU A 58 15.46 -20.45 -5.26
C LEU A 58 15.79 -21.79 -5.94
N LEU A 59 14.77 -22.46 -6.46
CA LEU A 59 14.97 -23.59 -7.37
C LEU A 59 15.49 -23.04 -8.71
N GLN A 60 16.73 -23.39 -9.04
CA GLN A 60 17.33 -23.18 -10.37
C GLN A 60 16.93 -24.29 -11.35
#